data_AF-A0A6P8W1S9-F1
#
_entry.id   AF-A0A6P8W1S9-F1
#
_cell.length_a   1.000
_cell.length_b   1.000
_cell.length_c   1.000
_cell.angle_alpha   90.00
_cell.angle_beta   90.00
_cell.angle_gamma   90.00
#
_symmetry.space_group_name_H-M   'P 1'
#
loop_
_entity.id
_entity.type
_entity.pdbx_description
1 polymer ?
#
loop_
_entity_poly.entity_id
_entity_poly.type
_entity_poly.pdbx_seq_one_letter_code
_entity_poly.pdbx_strand_id
1 'polypeptide(L)'
;LDCVGSLWWSTCELPSAFRKQTGKYDVYFLRFQNEIKAHDFFSSINWDDLEQKKIPPPFTPNVSSCYDISNFDPEFTDESVPNSICWSQDLSIVNASVMEADDAFVGFSYAPASDDSFL
;
A
#
# COMPACT_ATOMS: atom_id res chain seq x y z
N LEU A 1 3.92 6.06 1.10
CA LEU A 1 3.47 5.81 -0.28
C LEU A 1 4.56 5.13 -1.12
N ASP A 2 5.70 4.79 -0.52
CA ASP A 2 6.78 4.08 -1.17
C ASP A 2 6.77 2.63 -0.70
N CYS A 3 5.95 1.80 -1.34
CA CYS A 3 6.10 0.33 -1.41
C CYS A 3 4.92 -0.29 -2.18
N VAL A 4 4.57 0.26 -3.35
CA VAL A 4 3.61 -0.40 -4.26
C VAL A 4 4.34 -0.70 -5.55
N GLY A 5 5.09 -1.81 -5.59
CA GLY A 5 5.66 -2.25 -6.86
C GLY A 5 6.61 -3.45 -6.85
N SER A 6 7.35 -3.72 -5.77
CA SER A 6 8.50 -4.65 -5.89
C SER A 6 8.48 -5.87 -4.97
N LEU A 7 7.51 -6.01 -4.05
CA LEU A 7 7.55 -7.09 -3.06
C LEU A 7 6.36 -8.07 -3.08
N TRP A 8 5.53 -8.04 -4.13
CA TRP A 8 4.41 -9.00 -4.26
C TRP A 8 4.74 -10.22 -5.13
N TRP A 9 6.01 -10.47 -5.45
CA TRP A 9 6.43 -11.71 -6.13
C TRP A 9 7.27 -12.63 -5.25
N SER A 10 8.00 -12.11 -4.27
CA SER A 10 9.07 -12.88 -3.62
C SER A 10 8.61 -13.98 -2.63
N THR A 11 7.33 -14.05 -2.24
CA THR A 11 6.86 -15.02 -1.24
C THR A 11 6.01 -16.16 -1.79
N CYS A 12 5.71 -16.18 -3.10
CA CYS A 12 5.23 -17.40 -3.73
C CYS A 12 6.46 -18.25 -4.07
N GLU A 13 6.65 -19.38 -3.38
CA GLU A 13 7.59 -20.41 -3.83
C GLU A 13 7.21 -20.83 -5.26
N LEU A 14 7.84 -20.20 -6.24
CA LEU A 14 7.64 -20.53 -7.65
C LEU A 14 8.22 -21.93 -7.87
N PRO A 15 7.46 -22.86 -8.49
CA PRO A 15 8.02 -24.09 -9.00
C PRO A 15 9.27 -23.77 -9.84
N SER A 16 10.34 -24.53 -9.64
CA SER A 16 11.69 -24.31 -10.21
C SER A 16 11.74 -24.12 -11.74
N ALA A 17 10.62 -24.30 -12.44
CA ALA A 17 10.44 -24.02 -13.87
C ALA A 17 10.21 -22.53 -14.21
N PHE A 18 9.93 -21.65 -13.24
CA PHE A 18 9.56 -20.24 -13.51
C PHE A 18 10.65 -19.22 -13.17
N ARG A 19 11.94 -19.60 -13.20
CA ARG A 19 13.07 -18.72 -12.86
C ARG A 19 13.72 -17.99 -14.05
N LYS A 20 13.06 -17.83 -15.21
CA LYS A 20 13.72 -17.27 -16.41
C LYS A 20 13.03 -16.08 -17.09
N GLN A 21 11.99 -15.47 -16.52
CA GLN A 21 11.18 -14.50 -17.26
C GLN A 21 10.82 -13.19 -16.54
N THR A 22 11.55 -12.79 -15.51
CA THR A 22 11.34 -11.48 -14.84
C THR A 22 11.93 -10.32 -15.67
N GLY A 23 13.11 -10.49 -16.26
CA GLY A 23 13.81 -9.38 -16.94
C GLY A 23 13.14 -8.81 -18.19
N LYS A 24 12.28 -9.56 -18.89
CA LYS A 24 11.59 -9.05 -20.09
C LYS A 24 10.48 -8.07 -19.73
N TYR A 25 9.67 -8.40 -18.71
CA TYR A 25 8.58 -7.53 -18.24
C TYR A 25 9.11 -6.31 -17.51
N ASP A 26 10.20 -6.45 -16.75
CA ASP A 26 10.88 -5.33 -16.10
C ASP A 26 11.39 -4.30 -17.12
N VAL A 27 11.99 -4.75 -18.23
CA VAL A 27 12.46 -3.85 -19.30
C VAL A 27 11.31 -3.12 -20.01
N TYR A 28 10.18 -3.79 -20.26
CA TYR A 28 9.01 -3.12 -20.85
C TYR A 28 8.36 -2.13 -19.89
N PHE A 29 8.31 -2.45 -18.60
CA PHE A 29 7.75 -1.57 -17.59
C PHE A 29 8.60 -0.30 -17.42
N LEU A 30 9.93 -0.45 -17.32
CA LEU A 30 10.85 0.69 -17.27
C LEU A 30 10.77 1.55 -18.54
N ARG A 31 10.58 0.92 -19.71
CA ARG A 31 10.39 1.63 -20.97
C ARG A 31 9.08 2.42 -21.00
N PHE A 32 7.98 1.81 -20.58
CA PHE A 32 6.67 2.47 -20.52
C PHE A 32 6.69 3.68 -19.57
N GLN A 33 7.32 3.54 -18.39
CA GLN A 33 7.49 4.66 -17.47
C GLN A 33 8.25 5.82 -18.12
N ASN A 34 9.35 5.53 -18.82
CA ASN A 34 10.14 6.56 -19.49
C ASN A 34 9.37 7.23 -20.64
N GLU A 35 8.56 6.47 -21.38
CA GLU A 35 7.70 7.00 -22.45
C GLU A 35 6.62 7.94 -21.90
N ILE A 36 6.00 7.60 -20.77
CA ILE A 36 5.05 8.48 -20.07
C ILE A 36 5.76 9.75 -19.58
N LYS A 37 6.93 9.60 -18.93
CA LYS A 37 7.70 10.73 -18.40
C LYS A 37 8.18 11.71 -19.49
N ALA A 38 8.42 11.21 -20.70
CA ALA A 38 8.90 12.00 -21.84
C ALA A 38 7.78 12.62 -22.68
N HIS A 39 6.51 12.35 -22.38
CA HIS A 39 5.39 12.89 -23.15
C HIS A 39 5.28 14.42 -22.98
N ASP A 40 4.98 15.15 -24.07
CA ASP A 40 4.97 16.63 -24.10
C ASP A 40 4.06 17.27 -23.04
N PHE A 41 2.98 16.59 -22.68
CA PHE A 41 2.07 17.00 -21.60
C PHE A 41 2.80 17.22 -20.26
N PHE A 42 3.81 16.39 -19.95
CA PHE A 42 4.58 16.47 -18.70
C PHE A 42 5.93 17.20 -18.87
N SER A 43 6.18 17.84 -20.01
CA SER A 43 7.45 18.54 -20.29
C SER A 43 7.81 19.65 -19.30
N SER A 44 6.81 20.21 -18.61
CA SER A 44 7.00 21.23 -17.57
C SER A 44 7.35 20.66 -16.18
N ILE A 45 7.26 19.35 -16.00
CA ILE A 45 7.48 18.68 -14.71
C ILE A 45 8.92 18.19 -14.62
N ASN A 46 9.63 18.63 -13.57
CA ASN A 46 10.87 17.99 -13.17
C ASN A 46 10.55 16.78 -12.27
N TRP A 47 10.82 15.57 -12.76
CA TRP A 47 10.51 14.33 -12.04
C TRP A 47 11.31 14.16 -10.74
N ASP A 48 12.55 14.67 -10.68
CA ASP A 48 13.38 14.60 -9.47
C ASP A 48 12.83 15.53 -8.37
N ASP A 49 12.36 16.72 -8.75
CA ASP A 49 11.73 17.66 -7.82
C ASP A 49 10.33 17.18 -7.38
N LEU A 50 9.62 16.46 -8.26
CA LEU A 50 8.33 15.83 -7.93
C LEU A 50 8.52 14.73 -6.88
N GLU A 51 9.48 13.82 -7.08
CA GLU A 51 9.79 12.73 -6.13
C GLU A 51 10.24 13.27 -4.77
N GLN A 52 11.03 14.35 -4.77
CA GLN A 52 11.46 15.04 -3.56
C GLN A 52 10.38 15.97 -2.97
N LYS A 53 9.14 15.94 -3.49
CA LYS A 53 8.00 16.75 -3.04
C LYS A 53 8.27 18.26 -3.00
N LYS A 54 9.14 18.77 -3.89
CA LYS A 54 9.48 20.20 -3.99
C LYS A 54 8.51 20.99 -4.86
N ILE A 55 7.79 20.31 -5.76
CA ILE A 55 6.76 20.94 -6.58
C ILE A 55 5.49 21.09 -5.71
N PRO A 56 4.99 22.32 -5.47
CA PRO A 56 3.80 22.52 -4.66
C PRO A 56 2.56 21.92 -5.37
N PRO A 57 1.70 21.18 -4.66
CA PRO A 57 0.49 20.63 -5.27
C PRO A 57 -0.48 21.76 -5.66
N PRO A 58 -1.19 21.63 -6.79
CA PRO A 58 -2.15 22.64 -7.23
C PRO A 58 -3.35 22.78 -6.29
N PHE A 59 -3.63 21.75 -5.49
CA PHE A 59 -4.68 21.74 -4.48
C PHE A 59 -4.08 21.28 -3.15
N THR A 60 -4.23 22.13 -2.12
CA THR A 60 -3.90 21.79 -0.75
C THR A 60 -5.22 21.69 0.02
N PRO A 61 -5.63 20.48 0.49
CA PRO A 61 -6.85 20.35 1.27
C PRO A 61 -6.72 21.14 2.56
N ASN A 62 -7.83 21.76 2.99
CA ASN A 62 -7.84 22.46 4.27
C ASN A 62 -7.88 21.42 5.39
N VAL A 63 -6.88 21.47 6.26
CA VAL A 63 -6.78 20.63 7.47
C VAL A 63 -6.45 21.53 8.65
N SER A 64 -7.30 21.49 9.66
CA SER A 64 -7.22 22.35 10.84
C SER A 64 -6.34 21.78 11.95
N SER A 65 -6.20 20.45 12.02
CA SER A 65 -5.40 19.74 13.04
C SER A 65 -4.97 18.35 12.57
N CYS A 66 -4.09 17.70 13.33
CA CYS A 66 -3.68 16.32 13.10
C CYS A 66 -4.79 15.28 13.31
N TYR A 67 -5.92 15.67 13.90
CA TYR A 67 -7.10 14.82 14.10
C TYR A 67 -8.29 15.25 13.23
N ASP A 68 -8.05 16.07 12.22
CA ASP A 68 -9.12 16.59 11.35
C ASP A 68 -9.66 15.50 10.41
N ILE A 69 -10.97 15.25 10.53
CA ILE A 69 -11.71 14.26 9.73
C ILE A 69 -12.65 14.90 8.71
N SER A 70 -12.60 16.23 8.50
CA SER A 70 -13.51 16.96 7.61
C SER A 70 -13.43 16.59 6.12
N ASN A 71 -12.34 15.93 5.70
CA ASN A 71 -12.17 15.44 4.33
C ASN A 71 -12.68 13.99 4.14
N PHE A 72 -13.29 13.39 5.18
CA PHE A 72 -13.99 12.10 5.12
C PHE A 72 -15.50 12.33 5.09
N ASP A 73 -16.24 11.37 4.53
CA ASP A 73 -17.71 11.42 4.54
C ASP A 73 -18.23 11.25 5.98
N PRO A 74 -19.15 12.13 6.47
CA PRO A 74 -19.77 11.99 7.77
C PRO A 74 -20.41 10.63 8.04
N GLU A 75 -20.89 9.93 6.99
CA GLU A 75 -21.44 8.58 7.11
C GLU A 75 -20.47 7.64 7.84
N PHE A 76 -19.17 7.72 7.58
CA PHE A 76 -18.17 6.85 8.21
C PHE A 76 -17.64 7.39 9.53
N THR A 77 -17.58 8.71 9.71
CA THR A 77 -17.02 9.29 10.93
C THR A 77 -18.00 9.28 12.10
N ASP A 78 -19.30 9.33 11.80
CA ASP A 78 -20.37 9.31 12.81
C ASP A 78 -20.75 7.87 13.21
N GLU A 79 -20.33 6.87 12.43
CA GLU A 79 -20.49 5.47 12.78
C GLU A 79 -19.70 5.13 14.05
N SER A 80 -20.40 4.56 15.04
CA SER A 80 -19.75 4.04 16.22
C SER A 80 -18.87 2.86 15.84
N VAL A 81 -17.56 2.94 16.08
CA VAL A 81 -16.66 1.80 15.91
C VAL A 81 -17.13 0.68 16.84
N PRO A 82 -17.67 -0.44 16.32
CA PRO A 82 -18.11 -1.52 17.18
C PRO A 82 -16.89 -2.08 17.92
N ASN A 83 -17.07 -2.36 19.21
CA ASN A 83 -16.12 -3.21 19.92
C ASN A 83 -15.97 -4.51 19.11
N SER A 84 -14.74 -4.87 18.77
CA SER A 84 -14.40 -6.00 17.89
C SER A 84 -15.38 -7.17 18.02
N ILE A 85 -15.83 -7.70 16.87
CA ILE A 85 -16.85 -8.77 16.75
C ILE A 85 -16.40 -10.10 17.41
N CYS A 86 -15.24 -10.15 18.06
CA CYS A 86 -14.72 -11.35 18.71
C CYS A 86 -15.28 -11.65 20.11
N TRP A 87 -16.20 -10.85 20.67
CA TRP A 87 -16.79 -11.12 22.00
C TRP A 87 -18.23 -11.63 21.89
N SER A 88 -18.42 -12.74 21.19
CA SER A 88 -19.59 -13.59 21.40
C SER A 88 -19.39 -14.42 22.68
N GLN A 89 -20.33 -14.36 23.62
CA GLN A 89 -20.37 -15.27 24.79
C GLN A 89 -20.62 -16.73 24.41
N ASP A 90 -21.06 -16.97 23.16
CA ASP A 90 -21.12 -18.29 22.56
C ASP A 90 -19.82 -18.52 21.78
N LEU A 91 -18.95 -19.36 22.35
CA LEU A 91 -17.61 -19.73 21.86
C LEU A 91 -17.60 -20.46 20.50
N SER A 92 -18.65 -20.33 19.69
CA SER A 92 -18.89 -21.19 18.51
C SER A 92 -18.85 -20.49 17.15
N ILE A 93 -18.55 -19.18 17.06
CA ILE A 93 -18.35 -18.50 15.77
C ILE A 93 -17.00 -17.78 15.72
N VAL A 94 -15.93 -18.54 15.93
CA VAL A 94 -14.73 -18.50 15.08
C VAL A 94 -14.21 -19.94 15.05
N ASN A 95 -14.60 -20.72 14.05
CA ASN A 95 -13.96 -22.00 13.79
C ASN A 95 -12.58 -21.68 13.16
N ALA A 96 -11.64 -21.27 14.01
CA ALA A 96 -10.19 -21.38 13.80
C ALA A 96 -9.74 -22.84 14.07
N SER A 97 -10.55 -23.82 13.67
CA SER A 97 -10.29 -25.25 13.87
C SER A 97 -9.64 -25.88 12.63
N VAL A 98 -9.13 -25.08 11.70
CA VAL A 98 -8.23 -25.57 10.65
C VAL A 98 -6.82 -25.24 11.13
N MET A 99 -6.05 -26.23 11.56
CA MET A 99 -4.63 -26.06 11.90
C MET A 99 -3.83 -25.43 10.74
N GLU A 100 -4.33 -25.47 9.49
CA GLU A 100 -3.75 -24.80 8.32
C GLU A 100 -4.04 -23.29 8.24
N ALA A 101 -5.00 -22.76 9.01
CA ALA A 101 -5.34 -21.33 8.98
C ALA A 101 -4.33 -20.45 9.75
N ASP A 102 -3.63 -21.02 10.73
CA ASP A 102 -2.59 -20.30 11.48
C ASP A 102 -1.38 -19.98 10.58
N ASP A 103 -1.09 -20.85 9.60
CA ASP A 103 -0.05 -20.62 8.60
C ASP A 103 -0.51 -19.70 7.45
N ALA A 104 -1.82 -19.50 7.26
CA ALA A 104 -2.37 -18.71 6.15
C ALA A 104 -1.96 -17.23 6.19
N PHE A 105 -1.55 -16.74 7.36
CA PHE A 105 -1.11 -15.36 7.57
C PHE A 105 0.36 -15.25 8.00
N VAL A 106 1.16 -16.29 7.80
CA VAL A 106 2.62 -16.21 8.00
C VAL A 106 3.18 -15.14 7.06
N GLY A 107 3.91 -14.17 7.62
CA GLY A 107 4.43 -13.01 6.89
C GLY A 107 3.46 -11.82 6.80
N PHE A 108 2.29 -11.87 7.43
CA PHE A 108 1.35 -10.74 7.49
C PHE A 108 1.84 -9.60 8.39
N SER A 109 2.53 -9.93 9.49
CA SER A 109 3.05 -8.93 10.42
C SER A 109 4.18 -8.12 9.77
N TYR A 110 3.98 -6.81 9.69
CA TYR A 110 4.99 -5.86 9.22
C TYR A 110 5.33 -4.86 10.33
N ALA A 111 6.62 -4.75 10.64
CA ALA A 111 7.16 -3.71 11.50
C ALA A 111 8.26 -3.00 10.71
N PRO A 112 8.04 -1.73 10.27
CA PRO A 112 9.09 -0.98 9.60
C PRO A 112 10.27 -0.77 10.57
N ALA A 113 11.47 -0.62 10.02
CA ALA A 113 12.62 -0.26 10.85
C ALA A 113 12.35 1.13 11.47
N SER A 114 12.78 1.33 12.72
CA SER A 114 12.52 2.57 13.48
C SER A 114 13.05 3.86 12.83
N ASP A 115 13.86 3.74 11.78
CA ASP A 115 14.40 4.86 11.01
C ASP A 115 13.42 5.39 9.95
N ASP A 116 12.34 4.66 9.65
CA ASP A 116 11.19 5.13 8.87
C ASP A 116 10.26 5.95 9.79
N SER A 117 10.79 7.03 10.33
CA SER A 117 10.01 7.93 11.16
C SER A 117 9.04 8.69 10.25
N PHE A 118 7.78 8.25 10.22
CA PHE A 118 6.66 8.92 9.56
C PHE A 118 6.26 10.23 10.29
N LEU A 119 7.25 11.10 10.53
CA LEU A 119 7.07 12.45 11.08
C LEU A 119 7.63 13.47 10.09
#